data_AF-A0A8J6HP45-F1
#
_entry.id   AF-A0A8J6HP45-F1
#
_cell.length_a   1.000
_cell.length_b   1.000
_cell.length_c   1.000
_cell.angle_alpha   90.00
_cell.angle_beta   90.00
_cell.angle_gamma   90.00
#
_symmetry.space_group_name_H-M   'P 1'
#
loop_
_entity.id
_entity.type
_entity.pdbx_description
1 polymer ?
#
loop_
_entity_poly.entity_id
_entity_poly.type
_entity_poly.pdbx_seq_one_letter_code
_entity_poly.pdbx_strand_id
1 'polypeptide(L)'
;MADQSYKNRIQNFKNKGKDQDEMRRRRNEVTVELRKNKREETLQKRRNVPVVDSTDEDDIEKSLSSTNLEELVAQAAAVDNPALQLLAVQTARKLLSSDRNPPIDPLISSGILPILVMCLERYDEPSLQFESAWALTNIASGTSAQTNRVVQAGAVPFFLKLLHSSQQNVCEQAVWALGNIIGDGPQLRDYVIELGVINPLLSFIKPDVPISFLRNVTWVIVNLCRNKDPPPPIQTIRELLPALNALIHHTDISILVDTVWALSYLTDGGNEQIQMVIDSGVVPKLIPLLSHKEVKVQTAALRAVGNIVTGTDEQTQVVLNCDALSHFPALLSHPKEKICKEAVWFLSNITAGNQMQVQAVIDANLLPKIINNLCKGDFQTQKEAAWAISNLTIGGNKEQVATLIREGVIPPFCDLLNCKDAQVIQVVLDGINNMLKMAGAEVEQLCTMIEECNGLDKIEILQNHDNIDIYKIAYDIIEQYFSGDGEDDPNLAPTAAESGFHFDPNTNVPNEGFKF
;
A
#
# COMPACT_ATOMS: atom_id res chain seq x y z
N MET A 1 -47.01 -5.63 -12.49
CA MET A 1 -45.70 -6.24 -12.18
C MET A 1 -44.62 -5.80 -13.18
N ALA A 2 -44.46 -4.49 -13.39
CA ALA A 2 -43.46 -3.97 -14.33
C ALA A 2 -42.72 -2.71 -13.83
N ASP A 3 -42.82 -2.38 -12.53
CA ASP A 3 -42.34 -1.08 -12.01
C ASP A 3 -41.44 -1.17 -10.75
N GLN A 4 -40.94 -2.37 -10.44
CA GLN A 4 -39.98 -2.59 -9.33
C GLN A 4 -38.63 -3.12 -9.79
N SER A 5 -38.51 -3.54 -11.06
CA SER A 5 -37.26 -4.02 -11.66
C SER A 5 -36.34 -2.87 -12.13
N TYR A 6 -36.91 -1.69 -12.40
CA TYR A 6 -36.13 -0.55 -12.91
C TYR A 6 -35.41 0.22 -11.80
N LYS A 7 -35.97 0.26 -10.58
CA LYS A 7 -35.36 0.96 -9.42
C LYS A 7 -34.24 0.17 -8.74
N ASN A 8 -34.20 -1.15 -8.89
CA ASN A 8 -33.11 -1.99 -8.35
C ASN A 8 -31.88 -2.10 -9.25
N ARG A 9 -31.90 -1.47 -10.44
CA ARG A 9 -30.78 -1.49 -11.40
C ARG A 9 -29.84 -0.29 -11.30
N ILE A 10 -30.20 0.69 -10.48
CA ILE A 10 -29.49 1.97 -10.31
C ILE A 10 -28.53 1.94 -9.09
N GLN A 11 -28.56 0.90 -8.27
CA GLN A 11 -27.82 0.89 -6.99
C GLN A 11 -26.43 0.25 -7.00
N ASN A 12 -25.97 -0.37 -8.09
CA ASN A 12 -24.74 -1.14 -8.01
C ASN A 12 -23.64 -0.60 -8.94
N PHE A 13 -22.50 -0.34 -8.29
CA PHE A 13 -21.13 -0.34 -8.78
C PHE A 13 -20.49 1.03 -9.09
N LYS A 14 -19.57 1.43 -8.17
CA LYS A 14 -18.41 2.33 -8.30
C LYS A 14 -17.61 2.26 -9.61
N ASN A 15 -17.88 1.24 -10.42
CA ASN A 15 -17.08 0.77 -11.55
C ASN A 15 -17.81 0.81 -12.91
N LYS A 16 -19.08 1.27 -12.97
CA LYS A 16 -19.82 1.32 -14.24
C LYS A 16 -19.85 2.76 -14.79
N GLY A 17 -19.12 2.99 -15.87
CA GLY A 17 -19.06 4.28 -16.57
C GLY A 17 -17.78 5.08 -16.36
N LYS A 18 -16.87 4.63 -15.48
CA LYS A 18 -15.49 5.14 -15.41
C LYS A 18 -14.64 4.40 -16.42
N ASP A 19 -13.81 5.14 -17.14
CA ASP A 19 -13.05 4.63 -18.28
C ASP A 19 -12.30 3.35 -17.90
N GLN A 20 -12.40 2.30 -18.72
CA GLN A 20 -11.74 1.02 -18.46
C GLN A 20 -10.22 1.21 -18.34
N ASP A 21 -9.69 2.28 -18.93
CA ASP A 21 -8.31 2.70 -18.85
C ASP A 21 -7.94 3.39 -17.53
N GLU A 22 -8.86 4.09 -16.87
CA GLU A 22 -8.62 4.69 -15.54
C GLU A 22 -8.55 3.60 -14.45
N MET A 23 -9.46 2.61 -14.52
CA MET A 23 -9.45 1.43 -13.66
C MET A 23 -8.24 0.51 -13.92
N ARG A 24 -7.81 0.39 -15.19
CA ARG A 24 -6.53 -0.27 -15.54
C ARG A 24 -5.32 0.53 -15.06
N ARG A 25 -5.35 1.87 -15.12
CA ARG A 25 -4.26 2.74 -14.64
C ARG A 25 -4.10 2.71 -13.13
N ARG A 26 -5.18 2.80 -12.35
CA ARG A 26 -5.12 2.64 -10.87
C ARG A 26 -4.56 1.26 -10.48
N ARG A 27 -4.90 0.19 -11.21
CA ARG A 27 -4.29 -1.14 -11.04
C ARG A 27 -2.80 -1.15 -11.41
N ASN A 28 -2.41 -0.49 -12.50
CA ASN A 28 -1.03 -0.40 -12.95
C ASN A 28 -0.14 0.45 -12.02
N GLU A 29 -0.65 1.54 -11.45
CA GLU A 29 0.10 2.38 -10.50
C GLU A 29 0.31 1.68 -9.15
N VAL A 30 -0.71 0.98 -8.64
CA VAL A 30 -0.57 0.04 -7.51
C VAL A 30 0.46 -1.05 -7.84
N THR A 31 0.46 -1.55 -9.09
CA THR A 31 1.44 -2.54 -9.57
C THR A 31 2.86 -1.98 -9.69
N VAL A 32 3.04 -0.70 -10.03
CA VAL A 32 4.34 -0.03 -10.10
C VAL A 32 4.88 0.28 -8.70
N GLU A 33 4.02 0.61 -7.74
CA GLU A 33 4.41 0.75 -6.33
C GLU A 33 4.85 -0.61 -5.74
N LEU A 34 4.18 -1.70 -6.14
CA LEU A 34 4.60 -3.09 -5.83
C LEU A 34 5.95 -3.46 -6.46
N ARG A 35 6.30 -2.94 -7.65
CA ARG A 35 7.65 -3.12 -8.23
C ARG A 35 8.73 -2.36 -7.44
N LYS A 36 8.38 -1.25 -6.77
CA LYS A 36 9.28 -0.53 -5.84
C LYS A 36 9.48 -1.27 -4.51
N ASN A 37 8.51 -2.09 -4.10
CA ASN A 37 8.63 -2.98 -2.93
C ASN A 37 9.57 -4.17 -3.14
N LYS A 38 10.21 -4.32 -4.30
CA LYS A 38 11.30 -5.29 -4.50
C LYS A 38 12.51 -5.04 -3.57
N ARG A 39 12.62 -3.83 -3.00
CA ARG A 39 13.60 -3.51 -1.94
C ARG A 39 13.19 -4.06 -0.56
N GLU A 40 11.95 -4.51 -0.37
CA GLU A 40 11.45 -5.17 0.85
C GLU A 40 11.63 -6.70 0.82
N GLU A 41 12.10 -7.29 -0.28
CA GLU A 41 12.48 -8.73 -0.35
C GLU A 41 13.56 -9.05 0.70
N THR A 42 14.42 -8.10 1.05
CA THR A 42 15.46 -8.25 2.09
C THR A 42 14.91 -8.30 3.52
N LEU A 43 13.63 -8.01 3.75
CA LEU A 43 12.99 -8.00 5.08
C LEU A 43 12.11 -9.24 5.35
N GLN A 44 11.95 -10.12 4.36
CA GLN A 44 11.04 -11.28 4.43
C GLN A 44 11.67 -12.50 5.11
N LYS A 45 13.00 -12.56 5.12
CA LYS A 45 13.80 -13.60 5.76
C LYS A 45 14.60 -13.01 6.91
N ARG A 46 14.78 -13.79 7.96
CA ARG A 46 15.56 -13.41 9.15
C ARG A 46 16.63 -14.47 9.38
N ARG A 47 17.90 -14.07 9.47
CA ARG A 47 18.96 -14.96 9.95
C ARG A 47 18.87 -15.07 11.47
N ASN A 48 19.11 -16.25 12.02
CA ASN A 48 19.14 -16.43 13.46
C ASN A 48 20.59 -16.33 13.95
N VAL A 49 20.97 -15.16 14.47
CA VAL A 49 22.31 -14.86 14.99
C VAL A 49 22.20 -14.63 16.50
N PRO A 50 22.99 -15.34 17.34
CA PRO A 50 23.04 -15.06 18.78
C PRO A 50 23.52 -13.63 19.04
N VAL A 51 22.97 -12.95 20.05
CA VAL A 51 23.55 -11.69 20.54
C VAL A 51 24.84 -12.04 21.31
N VAL A 52 26.00 -11.80 20.71
CA VAL A 52 27.33 -12.00 21.33
C VAL A 52 28.05 -10.67 21.51
N ASP A 53 28.84 -10.55 22.58
CA ASP A 53 29.70 -9.39 22.82
C ASP A 53 30.81 -9.33 21.76
N SER A 54 31.15 -8.11 21.32
CA SER A 54 32.07 -7.78 20.22
C SER A 54 33.46 -8.45 20.27
N THR A 55 33.85 -9.06 21.39
CA THR A 55 35.15 -9.73 21.57
C THR A 55 35.17 -11.18 21.07
N ASP A 56 34.01 -11.82 20.87
CA ASP A 56 33.92 -13.21 20.40
C ASP A 56 33.91 -13.34 18.86
N GLU A 57 33.69 -12.24 18.13
CA GLU A 57 33.61 -12.25 16.66
C GLU A 57 34.98 -12.52 16.00
N ASP A 58 36.06 -11.95 16.54
CA ASP A 58 37.42 -12.07 16.01
C ASP A 58 37.98 -13.51 16.13
N ASP A 59 37.57 -14.26 17.15
CA ASP A 59 37.96 -15.67 17.34
C ASP A 59 37.17 -16.62 16.41
N ILE A 60 35.92 -16.27 16.08
CA ILE A 60 35.10 -17.00 15.10
C ILE A 60 35.66 -16.81 13.69
N GLU A 61 36.07 -15.59 13.30
CA GLU A 61 36.69 -15.30 11.99
C GLU A 61 38.02 -16.06 11.75
N LYS A 62 38.85 -16.21 12.79
CA LYS A 62 40.08 -17.02 12.70
C LYS A 62 39.80 -18.53 12.58
N SER A 63 38.77 -19.03 13.27
CA SER A 63 38.31 -20.42 13.11
C SER A 63 37.69 -20.69 11.73
N LEU A 64 36.97 -19.71 11.17
CA LEU A 64 36.31 -19.78 9.86
C LEU A 64 37.29 -20.00 8.70
N SER A 65 38.49 -19.40 8.75
CA SER A 65 39.50 -19.50 7.69
C SER A 65 40.33 -20.80 7.71
N SER A 66 40.21 -21.61 8.76
CA SER A 66 41.01 -22.83 8.98
C SER A 66 40.18 -24.12 9.01
N THR A 67 38.85 -24.04 8.90
CA THR A 67 37.97 -25.21 9.01
C THR A 67 37.98 -26.03 7.71
N ASN A 68 38.41 -27.30 7.77
CA ASN A 68 38.31 -28.24 6.67
C ASN A 68 36.86 -28.74 6.51
N LEU A 69 36.17 -28.29 5.45
CA LEU A 69 34.76 -28.62 5.22
C LEU A 69 34.53 -30.12 4.91
N GLU A 70 35.50 -30.81 4.32
CA GLU A 70 35.37 -32.25 4.04
C GLU A 70 35.43 -33.06 5.34
N GLU A 71 36.35 -32.70 6.24
CA GLU A 71 36.45 -33.31 7.55
C GLU A 71 35.21 -33.02 8.40
N LEU A 72 34.71 -31.78 8.36
CA LEU A 72 33.47 -31.38 9.05
C LEU A 72 32.28 -32.24 8.61
N VAL A 73 32.13 -32.48 7.30
CA VAL A 73 31.07 -33.32 6.74
C VAL A 73 31.23 -34.77 7.19
N ALA A 74 32.44 -35.32 7.17
CA ALA A 74 32.71 -36.67 7.65
C ALA A 74 32.39 -36.84 9.14
N GLN A 75 32.75 -35.86 9.98
CA GLN A 75 32.44 -35.86 11.41
C GLN A 75 30.94 -35.71 11.67
N ALA A 76 30.23 -34.87 10.91
CA ALA A 76 28.77 -34.72 11.01
C ALA A 76 28.02 -36.01 10.60
N ALA A 77 28.60 -36.81 9.70
CA ALA A 77 28.05 -38.09 9.28
C ALA A 77 28.31 -39.25 10.27
N ALA A 78 29.10 -39.04 11.33
CA ALA A 78 29.49 -40.08 12.28
C ALA A 78 28.36 -40.42 13.28
N VAL A 79 27.32 -41.11 12.79
CA VAL A 79 26.12 -41.50 13.57
C VAL A 79 26.49 -42.38 14.79
N ASP A 80 27.56 -43.16 14.68
CA ASP A 80 28.11 -44.03 15.72
C ASP A 80 28.87 -43.25 16.83
N ASN A 81 29.14 -41.96 16.62
CA ASN A 81 29.74 -41.07 17.60
C ASN A 81 28.90 -39.80 17.80
N PRO A 82 27.83 -39.85 18.62
CA PRO A 82 26.89 -38.74 18.81
C PRO A 82 27.56 -37.44 19.27
N ALA A 83 28.60 -37.52 20.10
CA ALA A 83 29.32 -36.34 20.58
C ALA A 83 30.08 -35.64 19.44
N LEU A 84 30.74 -36.41 18.57
CA LEU A 84 31.45 -35.89 17.41
C LEU A 84 30.47 -35.31 16.37
N GLN A 85 29.37 -36.03 16.10
CA GLN A 85 28.30 -35.57 15.21
C GLN A 85 27.72 -34.24 15.70
N LEU A 86 27.38 -34.13 16.99
CA LEU A 86 26.84 -32.89 17.57
C LEU A 86 27.84 -31.73 17.45
N LEU A 87 29.11 -31.96 17.78
CA LEU A 87 30.16 -30.93 17.68
C LEU A 87 30.35 -30.44 16.24
N ALA A 88 30.31 -31.34 15.26
CA ALA A 88 30.41 -31.00 13.85
C ALA A 88 29.20 -30.19 13.37
N VAL A 89 27.98 -30.59 13.74
CA VAL A 89 26.75 -29.82 13.40
C VAL A 89 26.75 -28.44 14.06
N GLN A 90 27.19 -28.34 15.33
CA GLN A 90 27.38 -27.07 16.01
C GLN A 90 28.39 -26.18 15.30
N THR A 91 29.49 -26.75 14.83
CA THR A 91 30.52 -26.04 14.08
C THR A 91 29.94 -25.52 12.76
N ALA A 92 29.23 -26.37 12.00
CA ALA A 92 28.53 -25.95 10.79
C ALA A 92 27.55 -24.79 11.04
N ARG A 93 26.74 -24.86 12.11
CA ARG A 93 25.85 -23.76 12.50
C ARG A 93 26.62 -22.48 12.84
N LYS A 94 27.72 -22.56 13.61
CA LYS A 94 28.56 -21.40 13.95
C LYS A 94 29.10 -20.73 12.69
N LEU A 95 29.59 -21.50 11.72
CA LEU A 95 30.08 -20.96 10.45
C LEU A 95 28.99 -20.13 9.73
N LEU A 96 27.74 -20.57 9.82
CA LEU A 96 26.59 -19.92 9.18
C LEU A 96 25.99 -18.74 9.96
N SER A 97 26.44 -18.53 11.21
CA SER A 97 25.88 -17.51 12.10
C SER A 97 26.67 -16.20 12.09
N SER A 98 27.68 -16.05 11.23
CA SER A 98 28.43 -14.80 11.09
C SER A 98 27.63 -13.72 10.35
N ASP A 99 27.79 -12.47 10.78
CA ASP A 99 27.11 -11.32 10.17
C ASP A 99 27.72 -10.91 8.82
N ARG A 100 29.01 -11.19 8.60
CA ARG A 100 29.72 -10.86 7.36
C ARG A 100 29.89 -12.09 6.48
N ASN A 101 29.04 -12.20 5.46
CA ASN A 101 29.13 -13.19 4.37
C ASN A 101 29.40 -14.63 4.83
N PRO A 102 28.44 -15.29 5.50
CA PRO A 102 28.61 -16.69 5.88
C PRO A 102 28.88 -17.56 4.65
N PRO A 103 29.73 -18.61 4.75
CA PRO A 103 30.11 -19.48 3.64
C PRO A 103 28.99 -20.48 3.29
N ILE A 104 27.79 -19.96 2.96
CA ILE A 104 26.61 -20.78 2.66
C ILE A 104 26.86 -21.68 1.44
N ASP A 105 27.31 -21.12 0.32
CA ASP A 105 27.52 -21.90 -0.91
C ASP A 105 28.67 -22.92 -0.79
N PRO A 106 29.83 -22.61 -0.18
CA PRO A 106 30.85 -23.61 0.13
C PRO A 106 30.31 -24.77 0.98
N LEU A 107 29.53 -24.46 2.03
CA LEU A 107 28.98 -25.48 2.91
C LEU A 107 27.89 -26.33 2.23
N ILE A 108 27.07 -25.74 1.36
CA ILE A 108 26.15 -26.51 0.50
C ILE A 108 26.95 -27.45 -0.43
N SER A 109 28.04 -26.95 -1.01
CA SER A 109 28.86 -27.68 -1.97
C SER A 109 29.65 -28.82 -1.33
N SER A 110 29.94 -28.77 -0.03
CA SER A 110 30.62 -29.85 0.69
C SER A 110 29.73 -31.08 0.94
N GLY A 111 28.42 -30.98 0.68
CA GLY A 111 27.49 -32.11 0.84
C GLY A 111 26.90 -32.24 2.25
N ILE A 112 26.95 -31.18 3.08
CA ILE A 112 26.41 -31.23 4.45
C ILE A 112 24.88 -31.40 4.51
N LEU A 113 24.15 -30.92 3.49
CA LEU A 113 22.69 -30.75 3.57
C LEU A 113 21.92 -32.06 3.89
N PRO A 114 22.16 -33.20 3.21
CA PRO A 114 21.50 -34.45 3.54
C PRO A 114 21.76 -34.90 4.99
N ILE A 115 22.97 -34.65 5.51
CA ILE A 115 23.34 -35.02 6.89
C ILE A 115 22.56 -34.18 7.89
N LEU A 116 22.47 -32.86 7.66
CA LEU A 116 21.66 -31.98 8.51
C LEU A 116 20.19 -32.42 8.51
N VAL A 117 19.64 -32.76 7.33
CA VAL A 117 18.26 -33.25 7.24
C VAL A 117 18.07 -34.56 8.01
N MET A 118 19.00 -35.52 7.90
CA MET A 118 18.97 -36.76 8.70
C MET A 118 19.04 -36.49 10.21
N CYS A 119 19.80 -35.48 10.64
CA CYS A 119 19.87 -35.10 12.05
C CYS A 119 18.52 -34.61 12.61
N LEU A 120 17.61 -34.10 11.77
CA LEU A 120 16.26 -33.71 12.21
C LEU A 120 15.40 -34.93 12.61
N GLU A 121 15.71 -36.13 12.12
CA GLU A 121 14.99 -37.37 12.46
C GLU A 121 15.41 -37.98 13.81
N ARG A 122 16.46 -37.45 14.45
CA ARG A 122 16.99 -37.96 15.72
C ARG A 122 16.19 -37.44 16.92
N TYR A 123 14.94 -37.89 17.06
CA TYR A 123 14.05 -37.50 18.18
C TYR A 123 14.59 -37.89 19.57
N ASP A 124 15.53 -38.83 19.61
CA ASP A 124 16.29 -39.23 20.78
C ASP A 124 17.37 -38.21 21.19
N GLU A 125 17.75 -37.30 20.28
CA GLU A 125 18.83 -36.32 20.47
C GLU A 125 18.37 -34.87 20.19
N PRO A 126 17.57 -34.25 21.08
CA PRO A 126 17.02 -32.91 20.84
C PRO A 126 18.05 -31.80 20.60
N SER A 127 19.23 -31.89 21.23
CA SER A 127 20.32 -30.94 21.02
C SER A 127 20.84 -30.99 19.59
N LEU A 128 20.93 -32.19 19.02
CA LEU A 128 21.33 -32.39 17.62
C LEU A 128 20.25 -31.87 16.66
N GLN A 129 18.98 -32.15 16.94
CA GLN A 129 17.85 -31.61 16.16
C GLN A 129 17.86 -30.07 16.16
N PHE A 130 18.07 -29.46 17.33
CA PHE A 130 18.11 -28.01 17.47
C PHE A 130 19.24 -27.38 16.64
N GLU A 131 20.47 -27.87 16.78
CA GLU A 131 21.63 -27.33 16.06
C GLU A 131 21.50 -27.53 14.54
N SER A 132 20.99 -28.69 14.12
CA SER A 132 20.73 -28.96 12.70
C SER A 132 19.64 -28.05 12.13
N ALA A 133 18.52 -27.91 12.84
CA ALA A 133 17.43 -27.03 12.43
C ALA A 133 17.91 -25.57 12.32
N TRP A 134 18.78 -25.13 13.25
CA TRP A 134 19.36 -23.80 13.21
C TRP A 134 20.31 -23.62 12.02
N ALA A 135 21.21 -24.58 11.75
CA ALA A 135 22.06 -24.54 10.58
C ALA A 135 21.24 -24.40 9.27
N LEU A 136 20.23 -25.26 9.09
CA LEU A 136 19.34 -25.21 7.93
C LEU A 136 18.55 -23.89 7.84
N THR A 137 18.14 -23.33 8.98
CA THR A 137 17.46 -22.02 9.03
C THR A 137 18.34 -20.90 8.49
N ASN A 138 19.62 -20.90 8.86
CA ASN A 138 20.58 -19.90 8.40
C ASN A 138 20.89 -20.05 6.92
N ILE A 139 20.95 -21.28 6.39
CA ILE A 139 21.05 -21.52 4.94
C ILE A 139 19.79 -20.98 4.23
N ALA A 140 18.59 -21.29 4.74
CA ALA A 140 17.32 -20.81 4.19
C ALA A 140 17.13 -19.29 4.28
N SER A 141 17.87 -18.60 5.17
CA SER A 141 17.86 -17.14 5.28
C SER A 141 18.58 -16.42 4.13
N GLY A 142 19.33 -17.18 3.31
CA GLY A 142 20.11 -16.65 2.20
C GLY A 142 19.30 -16.40 0.92
N THR A 143 19.96 -16.55 -0.23
CA THR A 143 19.35 -16.36 -1.55
C THR A 143 18.24 -17.39 -1.82
N SER A 144 17.38 -17.12 -2.81
CA SER A 144 16.36 -18.08 -3.23
C SER A 144 16.95 -19.40 -3.72
N ALA A 145 18.12 -19.36 -4.38
CA ALA A 145 18.84 -20.58 -4.76
C ALA A 145 19.22 -21.40 -3.51
N GLN A 146 19.81 -20.77 -2.49
CA GLN A 146 20.19 -21.44 -1.23
C GLN A 146 18.98 -22.01 -0.48
N THR A 147 17.87 -21.27 -0.46
CA THR A 147 16.61 -21.72 0.15
C THR A 147 16.06 -22.95 -0.57
N ASN A 148 16.05 -22.93 -1.90
CA ASN A 148 15.63 -24.07 -2.71
C ASN A 148 16.52 -25.30 -2.49
N ARG A 149 17.83 -25.14 -2.19
CA ARG A 149 18.70 -26.28 -1.84
C ARG A 149 18.24 -26.97 -0.55
N VAL A 150 17.82 -26.21 0.47
CA VAL A 150 17.25 -26.76 1.72
C VAL A 150 15.95 -27.52 1.44
N VAL A 151 15.08 -26.96 0.59
CA VAL A 151 13.81 -27.60 0.21
C VAL A 151 14.06 -28.90 -0.59
N GLN A 152 14.94 -28.87 -1.58
CA GLN A 152 15.33 -30.03 -2.39
C GLN A 152 16.00 -31.14 -1.57
N ALA A 153 16.68 -30.79 -0.47
CA ALA A 153 17.23 -31.76 0.46
C ALA A 153 16.17 -32.48 1.31
N GLY A 154 14.89 -32.09 1.22
CA GLY A 154 13.79 -32.76 1.92
C GLY A 154 13.54 -32.27 3.34
N ALA A 155 14.01 -31.06 3.71
CA ALA A 155 13.93 -30.57 5.09
C ALA A 155 12.49 -30.23 5.56
N VAL A 156 11.60 -29.79 4.65
CA VAL A 156 10.28 -29.22 5.02
C VAL A 156 9.38 -30.21 5.77
N PRO A 157 9.18 -31.46 5.33
CA PRO A 157 8.40 -32.45 6.09
C PRO A 157 8.92 -32.67 7.52
N PHE A 158 10.24 -32.57 7.75
CA PHE A 158 10.82 -32.70 9.08
C PHE A 158 10.54 -31.47 9.93
N PHE A 159 10.70 -30.26 9.40
CA PHE A 159 10.32 -29.06 10.14
C PHE A 159 8.85 -29.09 10.58
N LEU A 160 7.95 -29.57 9.73
CA LEU A 160 6.53 -29.73 10.08
C LEU A 160 6.32 -30.72 11.23
N LYS A 161 7.03 -31.86 11.23
CA LYS A 161 7.00 -32.80 12.37
C LYS A 161 7.55 -32.18 13.65
N LEU A 162 8.60 -31.37 13.55
CA LEU A 162 9.24 -30.68 14.68
C LEU A 162 8.34 -29.61 15.32
N LEU A 163 7.28 -29.14 14.65
CA LEU A 163 6.26 -28.28 15.27
C LEU A 163 5.52 -28.98 16.41
N HIS A 164 5.57 -30.32 16.47
CA HIS A 164 4.96 -31.12 17.53
C HIS A 164 5.98 -31.62 18.58
N SER A 165 7.22 -31.13 18.53
CA SER A 165 8.26 -31.51 19.50
C SER A 165 7.88 -31.07 20.92
N SER A 166 8.13 -31.93 21.92
CA SER A 166 8.03 -31.56 23.33
C SER A 166 9.11 -30.56 23.76
N GLN A 167 10.17 -30.44 22.95
CA GLN A 167 11.29 -29.55 23.21
C GLN A 167 11.02 -28.20 22.54
N GLN A 168 10.66 -27.21 23.36
CA GLN A 168 10.23 -25.91 22.89
C GLN A 168 11.25 -25.24 21.95
N ASN A 169 12.53 -25.24 22.30
CA ASN A 169 13.58 -24.67 21.45
C ASN A 169 13.66 -25.30 20.05
N VAL A 170 13.43 -26.60 19.93
CA VAL A 170 13.39 -27.31 18.64
C VAL A 170 12.17 -26.88 17.83
N CYS A 171 11.00 -26.79 18.47
CA CYS A 171 9.77 -26.30 17.84
C CYS A 171 9.92 -24.84 17.35
N GLU A 172 10.45 -23.96 18.20
CA GLU A 172 10.69 -22.55 17.85
C GLU A 172 11.63 -22.41 16.65
N GLN A 173 12.70 -23.22 16.62
CA GLN A 173 13.66 -23.21 15.51
C GLN A 173 13.03 -23.72 14.21
N ALA A 174 12.15 -24.72 14.27
CA ALA A 174 11.41 -25.20 13.11
C ALA A 174 10.43 -24.15 12.55
N VAL A 175 9.74 -23.39 13.42
CA VAL A 175 8.91 -22.25 13.00
C VAL A 175 9.76 -21.20 12.27
N TRP A 176 10.96 -20.89 12.78
CA TRP A 176 11.86 -19.94 12.11
C TRP A 176 12.29 -20.44 10.73
N ALA A 177 12.70 -21.70 10.62
CA ALA A 177 13.09 -22.33 9.35
C ALA A 177 11.97 -22.22 8.31
N LEU A 178 10.74 -22.60 8.70
CA LEU A 178 9.57 -22.53 7.83
C LEU A 178 9.26 -21.08 7.43
N GLY A 179 9.40 -20.13 8.35
CA GLY A 179 9.21 -18.71 8.04
C GLY A 179 10.14 -18.17 6.97
N ASN A 180 11.43 -18.57 6.98
CA ASN A 180 12.39 -18.21 5.93
C ASN A 180 12.05 -18.85 4.57
N ILE A 181 11.59 -20.11 4.58
CA ILE A 181 11.19 -20.83 3.37
C ILE A 181 9.91 -20.21 2.77
N ILE A 182 8.89 -19.98 3.58
CA ILE A 182 7.64 -19.32 3.18
C ILE A 182 7.91 -17.91 2.67
N GLY A 183 8.80 -17.18 3.33
CA GLY A 183 9.21 -15.82 2.97
C GLY A 183 10.09 -15.71 1.72
N ASP A 184 10.47 -16.81 1.06
CA ASP A 184 11.21 -16.74 -0.20
C ASP A 184 10.33 -16.37 -1.40
N GLY A 185 9.04 -16.70 -1.35
CA GLY A 185 8.12 -16.40 -2.43
C GLY A 185 6.89 -17.30 -2.47
N PRO A 186 5.94 -16.99 -3.37
CA PRO A 186 4.65 -17.65 -3.42
C PRO A 186 4.74 -19.15 -3.72
N GLN A 187 5.73 -19.61 -4.49
CA GLN A 187 5.89 -21.03 -4.81
C GLN A 187 6.24 -21.86 -3.57
N LEU A 188 7.20 -21.40 -2.76
CA LEU A 188 7.59 -22.11 -1.53
C LEU A 188 6.56 -21.92 -0.42
N ARG A 189 5.89 -20.76 -0.35
CA ARG A 189 4.71 -20.54 0.50
C ARG A 189 3.65 -21.60 0.23
N ASP A 190 3.23 -21.76 -1.02
CA ASP A 190 2.14 -22.66 -1.38
C ASP A 190 2.52 -24.13 -1.18
N TYR A 191 3.77 -24.51 -1.48
CA TYR A 191 4.30 -25.84 -1.17
C TYR A 191 4.21 -26.18 0.34
N VAL A 192 4.60 -25.24 1.21
CA VAL A 192 4.55 -25.45 2.67
C VAL A 192 3.09 -25.48 3.18
N ILE A 193 2.19 -24.71 2.55
CA ILE A 193 0.74 -24.78 2.81
C ILE A 193 0.19 -26.17 2.45
N GLU A 194 0.50 -26.68 1.26
CA GLU A 194 0.05 -28.00 0.78
C GLU A 194 0.48 -29.15 1.71
N LEU A 195 1.64 -29.01 2.35
CA LEU A 195 2.13 -29.97 3.34
C LEU A 195 1.48 -29.84 4.74
N GLY A 196 0.60 -28.86 4.95
CA GLY A 196 -0.25 -28.77 6.14
C GLY A 196 0.29 -27.89 7.28
N VAL A 197 1.05 -26.82 6.97
CA VAL A 197 1.61 -25.92 7.99
C VAL A 197 0.56 -25.12 8.80
N ILE A 198 -0.64 -24.90 8.24
CA ILE A 198 -1.61 -23.95 8.79
C ILE A 198 -2.10 -24.38 10.18
N ASN A 199 -2.62 -25.59 10.31
CA ASN A 199 -3.17 -26.08 11.58
C ASN A 199 -2.15 -26.07 12.74
N PRO A 200 -0.90 -26.55 12.56
CA PRO A 200 0.14 -26.40 13.57
C PRO A 200 0.37 -24.95 14.01
N LEU A 201 0.49 -24.00 13.07
CA LEU A 201 0.73 -22.59 13.39
C LEU A 201 -0.43 -21.97 14.17
N LEU A 202 -1.67 -22.26 13.76
CA LEU A 202 -2.87 -21.75 14.45
C LEU A 202 -2.97 -22.25 15.89
N SER A 203 -2.46 -23.45 16.19
CA SER A 203 -2.47 -24.01 17.55
C SER A 203 -1.60 -23.25 18.55
N PHE A 204 -0.66 -22.43 18.07
CA PHE A 204 0.20 -21.58 18.90
C PHE A 204 -0.43 -20.22 19.25
N ILE A 205 -1.61 -19.89 18.72
CA ILE A 205 -2.29 -18.62 19.02
C ILE A 205 -3.15 -18.80 20.26
N LYS A 206 -2.50 -18.76 21.42
CA LYS A 206 -3.14 -18.96 22.73
C LYS A 206 -2.42 -18.17 23.83
N PRO A 207 -3.11 -17.78 24.93
CA PRO A 207 -2.56 -16.86 25.92
C PRO A 207 -1.33 -17.37 26.69
N ASP A 208 -1.15 -18.68 26.77
CA ASP A 208 -0.06 -19.35 27.49
C ASP A 208 1.24 -19.45 26.67
N VAL A 209 1.24 -19.06 25.39
CA VAL A 209 2.45 -19.08 24.56
C VAL A 209 3.36 -17.90 24.91
N PRO A 210 4.67 -18.14 25.13
CA PRO A 210 5.62 -17.05 25.38
C PRO A 210 5.63 -16.02 24.26
N ILE A 211 5.65 -14.73 24.65
CA ILE A 211 5.55 -13.60 23.70
C ILE A 211 6.64 -13.66 22.63
N SER A 212 7.87 -14.05 22.99
CA SER A 212 8.98 -14.22 22.05
C SER A 212 8.64 -15.23 20.95
N PHE A 213 8.02 -16.35 21.31
CA PHE A 213 7.61 -17.37 20.36
C PHE A 213 6.40 -16.91 19.54
N LEU A 214 5.41 -16.28 20.18
CA LEU A 214 4.23 -15.77 19.48
C LEU A 214 4.59 -14.72 18.43
N ARG A 215 5.61 -13.89 18.66
CA ARG A 215 6.17 -12.98 17.64
C ARG A 215 6.68 -13.74 16.42
N ASN A 216 7.39 -14.84 16.61
CA ASN A 216 7.89 -15.67 15.50
C ASN A 216 6.73 -16.33 14.74
N VAL A 217 5.76 -16.91 15.45
CA VAL A 217 4.55 -17.49 14.84
C VAL A 217 3.79 -16.43 14.02
N THR A 218 3.58 -15.25 14.60
CA THR A 218 2.91 -14.13 13.92
C THR A 218 3.67 -13.73 12.65
N TRP A 219 5.00 -13.62 12.72
CA TRP A 219 5.82 -13.32 11.56
C TRP A 219 5.67 -14.35 10.43
N VAL A 220 5.60 -15.65 10.75
CA VAL A 220 5.32 -16.70 9.76
C VAL A 220 3.93 -16.54 9.15
N ILE A 221 2.92 -16.23 9.97
CA ILE A 221 1.55 -15.96 9.50
C ILE A 221 1.53 -14.75 8.55
N VAL A 222 2.29 -13.69 8.84
CA VAL A 222 2.42 -12.55 7.92
C VAL A 222 3.02 -12.98 6.58
N ASN A 223 4.07 -13.81 6.59
CA ASN A 223 4.68 -14.32 5.36
C ASN A 223 3.71 -15.18 4.55
N LEU A 224 2.81 -15.92 5.20
CA LEU A 224 1.72 -16.66 4.53
C LEU A 224 0.69 -15.74 3.84
N CYS A 225 0.51 -14.50 4.32
CA CYS A 225 -0.42 -13.53 3.74
C CYS A 225 0.20 -12.69 2.61
N ARG A 226 1.52 -12.73 2.43
CA ARG A 226 2.25 -11.91 1.44
C ARG A 226 2.13 -12.46 0.02
N ASN A 227 2.53 -11.61 -0.93
CA ASN A 227 2.56 -11.81 -2.39
C ASN A 227 1.18 -11.83 -3.04
N LYS A 228 1.05 -11.10 -4.16
CA LYS A 228 -0.19 -11.02 -4.94
C LYS A 228 -0.23 -11.91 -6.17
N ASP A 229 0.93 -12.42 -6.60
CA ASP A 229 1.05 -13.14 -7.86
C ASP A 229 1.89 -14.42 -7.68
N PRO A 230 1.23 -15.57 -7.42
CA PRO A 230 -0.17 -15.71 -7.03
C PRO A 230 -0.45 -15.26 -5.58
N PRO A 231 -1.70 -14.84 -5.27
CA PRO A 231 -2.12 -14.58 -3.90
C PRO A 231 -2.18 -15.90 -3.10
N PRO A 232 -2.22 -15.86 -1.75
CA PRO A 232 -2.43 -17.06 -0.95
C PRO A 232 -3.74 -17.76 -1.33
N PRO A 233 -3.82 -19.10 -1.27
CA PRO A 233 -5.05 -19.83 -1.56
C PRO A 233 -6.23 -19.33 -0.71
N ILE A 234 -7.42 -19.23 -1.29
CA ILE A 234 -8.62 -18.71 -0.62
C ILE A 234 -8.92 -19.45 0.69
N GLN A 235 -8.75 -20.78 0.69
CA GLN A 235 -8.96 -21.59 1.89
C GLN A 235 -7.99 -21.21 3.01
N THR A 236 -6.72 -20.97 2.69
CA THR A 236 -5.72 -20.48 3.64
C THR A 236 -6.12 -19.12 4.22
N ILE A 237 -6.60 -18.19 3.39
CA ILE A 237 -7.06 -16.88 3.87
C ILE A 237 -8.20 -17.05 4.88
N ARG A 238 -9.18 -17.90 4.55
CA ARG A 238 -10.32 -18.20 5.44
C ARG A 238 -9.88 -18.77 6.79
N GLU A 239 -8.85 -19.61 6.80
CA GLU A 239 -8.30 -20.22 8.03
C GLU A 239 -7.48 -19.24 8.87
N LEU A 240 -6.75 -18.31 8.23
CA LEU A 240 -5.90 -17.34 8.91
C LEU A 240 -6.68 -16.13 9.48
N LEU A 241 -7.80 -15.74 8.87
CA LEU A 241 -8.56 -14.56 9.29
C LEU A 241 -9.04 -14.58 10.76
N PRO A 242 -9.61 -15.70 11.29
CA PRO A 242 -9.97 -15.78 12.71
C PRO A 242 -8.77 -15.55 13.65
N ALA A 243 -7.61 -16.06 13.27
CA ALA A 243 -6.37 -15.87 14.01
C ALA A 243 -5.89 -14.43 13.99
N LEU A 244 -5.90 -13.76 12.83
CA LEU A 244 -5.57 -12.35 12.72
C LEU A 244 -6.54 -11.47 13.53
N ASN A 245 -7.82 -11.83 13.55
CA ASN A 245 -8.83 -11.14 14.36
C ASN A 245 -8.62 -11.34 15.88
N ALA A 246 -7.98 -12.42 16.31
CA ALA A 246 -7.55 -12.58 17.69
C ALA A 246 -6.27 -11.78 17.99
N LEU A 247 -5.28 -11.84 17.09
CA LEU A 247 -3.96 -11.20 17.29
C LEU A 247 -4.02 -9.66 17.25
N ILE A 248 -5.01 -9.06 16.58
CA ILE A 248 -5.15 -7.58 16.53
C ILE A 248 -5.44 -6.96 17.90
N HIS A 249 -5.87 -7.77 18.87
CA HIS A 249 -6.10 -7.35 20.25
C HIS A 249 -4.85 -7.38 21.13
N HIS A 250 -3.72 -7.86 20.61
CA HIS A 250 -2.52 -8.05 21.39
C HIS A 250 -1.83 -6.72 21.73
N THR A 251 -1.32 -6.58 22.96
CA THR A 251 -0.68 -5.34 23.43
C THR A 251 0.78 -5.20 23.00
N ASP A 252 1.41 -6.31 22.59
CA ASP A 252 2.76 -6.30 22.03
C ASP A 252 2.78 -5.63 20.66
N ILE A 253 3.59 -4.57 20.54
CA ILE A 253 3.66 -3.76 19.33
C ILE A 253 4.19 -4.55 18.14
N SER A 254 5.13 -5.48 18.33
CA SER A 254 5.65 -6.28 17.22
C SER A 254 4.57 -7.19 16.63
N ILE A 255 3.82 -7.89 17.49
CA ILE A 255 2.68 -8.72 17.05
C ILE A 255 1.62 -7.86 16.39
N LEU A 256 1.28 -6.70 16.96
CA LEU A 256 0.24 -5.83 16.43
C LEU A 256 0.62 -5.28 15.04
N VAL A 257 1.84 -4.78 14.88
CA VAL A 257 2.35 -4.30 13.58
C VAL A 257 2.28 -5.40 12.52
N ASP A 258 2.80 -6.58 12.85
CA ASP A 258 2.83 -7.72 11.92
C ASP A 258 1.40 -8.16 11.55
N THR A 259 0.51 -8.24 12.53
CA THR A 259 -0.91 -8.60 12.30
C THR A 259 -1.59 -7.62 11.34
N VAL A 260 -1.41 -6.31 11.55
CA VAL A 260 -2.04 -5.30 10.69
C VAL A 260 -1.42 -5.31 9.28
N TRP A 261 -0.12 -5.58 9.15
CA TRP A 261 0.50 -5.79 7.84
C TRP A 261 -0.10 -7.00 7.12
N ALA A 262 -0.35 -8.11 7.82
CA ALA A 262 -1.02 -9.28 7.25
C ALA A 262 -2.38 -8.89 6.65
N LEU A 263 -3.19 -8.15 7.40
CA LEU A 263 -4.49 -7.64 6.93
C LEU A 263 -4.34 -6.70 5.74
N SER A 264 -3.30 -5.87 5.72
CA SER A 264 -3.01 -4.99 4.57
C SER A 264 -2.72 -5.78 3.29
N TYR A 265 -2.02 -6.92 3.38
CA TYR A 265 -1.77 -7.77 2.22
C TYR A 265 -3.03 -8.50 1.75
N LEU A 266 -3.85 -8.99 2.70
CA LEU A 266 -5.10 -9.69 2.38
C LEU A 266 -6.16 -8.75 1.77
N THR A 267 -6.15 -7.46 2.11
CA THR A 267 -7.06 -6.46 1.53
C THR A 267 -6.62 -5.98 0.14
N ASP A 268 -5.43 -6.37 -0.31
CA ASP A 268 -4.82 -5.89 -1.55
C ASP A 268 -5.04 -6.83 -2.76
N GLY A 269 -6.00 -7.74 -2.62
CA GLY A 269 -6.28 -8.85 -3.56
C GLY A 269 -7.61 -8.73 -4.34
N GLY A 270 -8.25 -7.57 -4.29
CA GLY A 270 -9.52 -7.30 -4.98
C GLY A 270 -10.76 -7.56 -4.14
N ASN A 271 -11.95 -7.31 -4.71
CA ASN A 271 -13.19 -7.17 -3.96
C ASN A 271 -13.60 -8.43 -3.17
N GLU A 272 -13.30 -9.64 -3.67
CA GLU A 272 -13.60 -10.89 -2.96
C GLU A 272 -12.75 -11.03 -1.69
N GLN A 273 -11.45 -10.74 -1.78
CA GLN A 273 -10.56 -10.79 -0.62
C GLN A 273 -10.86 -9.66 0.39
N ILE A 274 -11.19 -8.46 -0.11
CA ILE A 274 -11.70 -7.37 0.73
C ILE A 274 -12.95 -7.82 1.49
N GLN A 275 -13.88 -8.51 0.82
CA GLN A 275 -15.09 -9.00 1.48
C GLN A 275 -14.79 -10.03 2.56
N MET A 276 -13.87 -10.97 2.33
CA MET A 276 -13.46 -11.93 3.37
C MET A 276 -12.90 -11.23 4.61
N VAL A 277 -12.09 -10.18 4.43
CA VAL A 277 -11.55 -9.39 5.55
C VAL A 277 -12.68 -8.67 6.29
N ILE A 278 -13.65 -8.08 5.57
CA ILE A 278 -14.83 -7.46 6.18
C ILE A 278 -15.64 -8.49 6.99
N ASP A 279 -15.95 -9.64 6.39
CA ASP A 279 -16.77 -10.70 6.98
C ASP A 279 -16.10 -11.34 8.21
N SER A 280 -14.77 -11.23 8.33
CA SER A 280 -14.04 -11.67 9.54
C SER A 280 -14.34 -10.81 10.78
N GLY A 281 -14.95 -9.63 10.60
CA GLY A 281 -15.29 -8.71 11.69
C GLY A 281 -14.11 -7.89 12.22
N VAL A 282 -12.97 -7.87 11.51
CA VAL A 282 -11.76 -7.17 11.97
C VAL A 282 -11.78 -5.66 11.76
N VAL A 283 -12.60 -5.15 10.83
CA VAL A 283 -12.63 -3.72 10.45
C VAL A 283 -12.88 -2.79 11.66
N PRO A 284 -13.87 -3.03 12.54
CA PRO A 284 -14.06 -2.20 13.74
C PRO A 284 -12.86 -2.17 14.70
N LYS A 285 -11.96 -3.15 14.61
CA LYS A 285 -10.72 -3.21 15.42
C LYS A 285 -9.54 -2.53 14.72
N LEU A 286 -9.54 -2.54 13.40
CA LEU A 286 -8.54 -1.90 12.57
C LEU A 286 -8.66 -0.36 12.60
N ILE A 287 -9.87 0.17 12.62
CA ILE A 287 -10.13 1.62 12.51
C ILE A 287 -9.50 2.44 13.64
N PRO A 288 -9.64 2.08 14.93
CA PRO A 288 -8.99 2.82 16.01
C PRO A 288 -7.46 2.86 15.90
N LEU A 289 -6.84 1.92 15.18
CA LEU A 289 -5.38 1.88 14.99
C LEU A 289 -4.86 3.01 14.07
N LEU A 290 -5.76 3.72 13.36
CA LEU A 290 -5.43 4.93 12.60
C LEU A 290 -4.93 6.09 13.49
N SER A 291 -5.25 6.07 14.79
CA SER A 291 -4.74 7.03 15.76
C SER A 291 -3.76 6.41 16.76
N HIS A 292 -3.17 5.25 16.42
CA HIS A 292 -2.22 4.59 17.30
C HIS A 292 -0.93 5.40 17.47
N LYS A 293 -0.38 5.45 18.69
CA LYS A 293 0.85 6.19 19.03
C LYS A 293 2.08 5.75 18.23
N GLU A 294 2.14 4.45 17.91
CA GLU A 294 3.23 3.87 17.13
C GLU A 294 2.96 4.07 15.64
N VAL A 295 3.80 4.88 15.00
CA VAL A 295 3.69 5.22 13.58
C VAL A 295 3.71 3.98 12.67
N LYS A 296 4.43 2.92 13.06
CA LYS A 296 4.45 1.66 12.29
C LYS A 296 3.08 0.99 12.25
N VAL A 297 2.36 0.98 13.37
CA VAL A 297 0.99 0.45 13.45
C VAL A 297 0.05 1.33 12.63
N GLN A 298 0.14 2.65 12.80
CA GLN A 298 -0.67 3.62 12.07
C GLN A 298 -0.49 3.49 10.55
N THR A 299 0.75 3.32 10.08
CA THR A 299 1.07 3.15 8.64
C THR A 299 0.43 1.88 8.08
N ALA A 300 0.56 0.76 8.78
CA ALA A 300 -0.03 -0.50 8.36
C ALA A 300 -1.57 -0.43 8.37
N ALA A 301 -2.14 0.19 9.41
CA ALA A 301 -3.59 0.35 9.54
C ALA A 301 -4.16 1.21 8.42
N LEU A 302 -3.53 2.36 8.14
CA LEU A 302 -3.92 3.25 7.05
C LEU A 302 -3.87 2.55 5.69
N ARG A 303 -2.82 1.74 5.45
CA ARG A 303 -2.74 0.93 4.22
C ARG A 303 -3.88 -0.09 4.13
N ALA A 304 -4.13 -0.83 5.20
CA ALA A 304 -5.18 -1.85 5.21
C ALA A 304 -6.59 -1.25 5.00
N VAL A 305 -6.93 -0.15 5.68
CA VAL A 305 -8.24 0.50 5.46
C VAL A 305 -8.33 1.20 4.11
N GLY A 306 -7.22 1.76 3.62
CA GLY A 306 -7.12 2.33 2.28
C GLY A 306 -7.38 1.31 1.19
N ASN A 307 -6.81 0.11 1.32
CA ASN A 307 -7.08 -1.00 0.42
C ASN A 307 -8.56 -1.39 0.41
N ILE A 308 -9.22 -1.47 1.58
CA ILE A 308 -10.66 -1.79 1.68
C ILE A 308 -11.51 -0.77 0.90
N VAL A 309 -11.21 0.52 1.00
CA VAL A 309 -12.01 1.57 0.34
C VAL A 309 -11.78 1.67 -1.17
N THR A 310 -10.80 0.94 -1.72
CA THR A 310 -10.70 0.72 -3.18
C THR A 310 -11.78 -0.21 -3.73
N GLY A 311 -12.46 -0.96 -2.85
CA GLY A 311 -13.53 -1.88 -3.20
C GLY A 311 -14.83 -1.20 -3.65
N THR A 312 -15.93 -1.93 -3.55
CA THR A 312 -17.28 -1.44 -3.88
C THR A 312 -17.75 -0.32 -2.93
N ASP A 313 -18.80 0.40 -3.32
CA ASP A 313 -19.42 1.43 -2.47
C ASP A 313 -19.91 0.82 -1.14
N GLU A 314 -20.45 -0.40 -1.17
CA GLU A 314 -20.91 -1.12 0.03
C GLU A 314 -19.73 -1.44 0.97
N GLN A 315 -18.60 -1.86 0.42
CA GLN A 315 -17.38 -2.13 1.18
C GLN A 315 -16.76 -0.85 1.76
N THR A 316 -16.75 0.23 0.98
CA THR A 316 -16.40 1.57 1.46
C THR A 316 -17.32 1.99 2.62
N GLN A 317 -18.63 1.73 2.52
CA GLN A 317 -19.59 2.10 3.55
C GLN A 317 -19.34 1.38 4.88
N VAL A 318 -18.87 0.14 4.88
CA VAL A 318 -18.49 -0.57 6.12
C VAL A 318 -17.42 0.20 6.90
N VAL A 319 -16.41 0.73 6.19
CA VAL A 319 -15.33 1.54 6.80
C VAL A 319 -15.89 2.85 7.37
N LEU A 320 -16.75 3.55 6.60
CA LEU A 320 -17.38 4.80 7.06
C LEU A 320 -18.29 4.58 8.28
N ASN A 321 -19.02 3.48 8.33
CA ASN A 321 -19.89 3.12 9.45
C ASN A 321 -19.10 2.84 10.75
N CYS A 322 -17.79 2.61 10.64
CA CYS A 322 -16.89 2.45 11.79
C CYS A 322 -16.24 3.77 12.23
N ASP A 323 -16.75 4.93 11.78
CA ASP A 323 -16.25 6.27 12.10
C ASP A 323 -14.80 6.52 11.64
N ALA A 324 -14.40 5.96 10.49
CA ALA A 324 -13.05 6.11 9.97
C ALA A 324 -12.62 7.58 9.82
N LEU A 325 -13.52 8.45 9.38
CA LEU A 325 -13.23 9.83 9.02
C LEU A 325 -12.84 10.70 10.21
N SER A 326 -13.27 10.37 11.44
CA SER A 326 -12.92 11.15 12.65
C SER A 326 -11.42 11.11 12.96
N HIS A 327 -10.69 10.13 12.42
CA HIS A 327 -9.23 10.00 12.57
C HIS A 327 -8.42 10.84 11.56
N PHE A 328 -9.03 11.26 10.45
CA PHE A 328 -8.33 11.91 9.33
C PHE A 328 -7.86 13.34 9.57
N PRO A 329 -8.46 14.16 10.47
CA PRO A 329 -7.93 15.49 10.79
C PRO A 329 -6.45 15.47 11.23
N ALA A 330 -6.05 14.44 11.99
CA ALA A 330 -4.69 14.25 12.46
C ALA A 330 -3.78 13.63 11.39
N LEU A 331 -4.30 12.67 10.60
CA LEU A 331 -3.54 12.01 9.53
C LEU A 331 -3.18 12.97 8.39
N LEU A 332 -4.10 13.86 7.99
CA LEU A 332 -3.88 14.87 6.94
C LEU A 332 -2.96 16.02 7.36
N SER A 333 -2.60 16.10 8.63
CA SER A 333 -1.68 17.11 9.19
C SER A 333 -0.50 16.46 9.90
N HIS A 334 -0.20 15.21 9.54
CA HIS A 334 0.85 14.43 10.18
C HIS A 334 2.25 14.96 9.79
N PRO A 335 3.24 14.98 10.70
CA PRO A 335 4.60 15.44 10.40
C PRO A 335 5.38 14.57 9.39
N LYS A 336 4.78 13.48 8.89
CA LYS A 336 5.39 12.59 7.91
C LYS A 336 4.56 12.64 6.64
N GLU A 337 5.14 13.19 5.59
CA GLU A 337 4.53 13.32 4.27
C GLU A 337 3.95 11.99 3.75
N LYS A 338 4.65 10.87 3.98
CA LYS A 338 4.14 9.55 3.57
C LYS A 338 2.77 9.21 4.18
N ILE A 339 2.48 9.66 5.40
CA ILE A 339 1.17 9.43 6.03
C ILE A 339 0.12 10.38 5.46
N CYS A 340 0.47 11.66 5.23
CA CYS A 340 -0.41 12.61 4.57
C CYS A 340 -0.83 12.11 3.19
N LYS A 341 0.15 11.68 2.36
CA LYS A 341 -0.09 11.05 1.06
C LYS A 341 -1.10 9.90 1.14
N GLU A 342 -0.85 8.92 2.01
CA GLU A 342 -1.74 7.74 2.14
C GLU A 342 -3.13 8.12 2.66
N ALA A 343 -3.22 9.14 3.52
CA ALA A 343 -4.49 9.64 4.04
C ALA A 343 -5.30 10.35 2.95
N VAL A 344 -4.65 11.13 2.10
CA VAL A 344 -5.29 11.77 0.94
C VAL A 344 -5.68 10.72 -0.09
N TRP A 345 -4.84 9.71 -0.33
CA TRP A 345 -5.17 8.57 -1.20
C TRP A 345 -6.39 7.77 -0.70
N PHE A 346 -6.52 7.56 0.61
CA PHE A 346 -7.73 6.99 1.19
C PHE A 346 -8.95 7.85 0.83
N LEU A 347 -8.88 9.17 1.05
CA LEU A 347 -10.01 10.07 0.78
C LEU A 347 -10.34 10.17 -0.71
N SER A 348 -9.36 10.07 -1.61
CA SER A 348 -9.61 10.05 -3.05
C SER A 348 -10.43 8.83 -3.48
N ASN A 349 -10.28 7.70 -2.78
CA ASN A 349 -11.10 6.51 -3.00
C ASN A 349 -12.49 6.62 -2.37
N ILE A 350 -12.67 7.42 -1.30
CA ILE A 350 -14.01 7.74 -0.76
C ILE A 350 -14.76 8.69 -1.69
N THR A 351 -14.13 9.77 -2.16
CA THR A 351 -14.78 10.75 -3.05
C THR A 351 -15.06 10.18 -4.44
N ALA A 352 -14.39 9.09 -4.82
CA ALA A 352 -14.74 8.30 -6.00
C ALA A 352 -16.03 7.47 -5.84
N GLY A 353 -16.61 7.40 -4.65
CA GLY A 353 -17.86 6.70 -4.37
C GLY A 353 -19.10 7.49 -4.80
N ASN A 354 -20.24 7.17 -4.20
CA ASN A 354 -21.50 7.87 -4.44
C ASN A 354 -21.61 9.20 -3.64
N GLN A 355 -22.66 9.97 -3.94
CA GLN A 355 -22.91 11.28 -3.33
C GLN A 355 -23.00 11.25 -1.80
N MET A 356 -23.48 10.16 -1.17
CA MET A 356 -23.53 10.07 0.29
C MET A 356 -22.12 9.94 0.88
N GLN A 357 -21.22 9.25 0.19
CA GLN A 357 -19.83 9.08 0.61
C GLN A 357 -19.02 10.37 0.41
N VAL A 358 -19.30 11.10 -0.67
CA VAL A 358 -18.81 12.48 -0.84
C VAL A 358 -19.30 13.36 0.31
N GLN A 359 -20.60 13.31 0.63
CA GLN A 359 -21.17 14.10 1.72
C GLN A 359 -20.50 13.79 3.06
N ALA A 360 -20.20 12.52 3.35
CA ALA A 360 -19.52 12.13 4.59
C ALA A 360 -18.15 12.83 4.76
N VAL A 361 -17.39 13.02 3.66
CA VAL A 361 -16.11 13.75 3.69
C VAL A 361 -16.31 15.24 3.99
N ILE A 362 -17.38 15.83 3.45
CA ILE A 362 -17.75 17.24 3.68
C ILE A 362 -18.20 17.44 5.12
N ASP A 363 -19.10 16.58 5.62
CA ASP A 363 -19.64 16.63 6.98
C ASP A 363 -18.54 16.42 8.04
N ALA A 364 -17.51 15.65 7.70
CA ALA A 364 -16.30 15.48 8.52
C ALA A 364 -15.33 16.68 8.48
N ASN A 365 -15.66 17.75 7.74
CA ASN A 365 -14.86 18.96 7.57
C ASN A 365 -13.42 18.67 7.09
N LEU A 366 -13.28 17.76 6.12
CA LEU A 366 -11.97 17.34 5.61
C LEU A 366 -11.52 18.12 4.38
N LEU A 367 -12.43 18.82 3.67
CA LEU A 367 -12.09 19.59 2.47
C LEU A 367 -10.97 20.62 2.70
N PRO A 368 -10.98 21.46 3.76
CA PRO A 368 -9.90 22.43 3.98
C PRO A 368 -8.52 21.76 4.13
N LYS A 369 -8.49 20.56 4.73
CA LYS A 369 -7.25 19.81 4.93
C LYS A 369 -6.77 19.14 3.64
N ILE A 370 -7.68 18.65 2.81
CA ILE A 370 -7.34 18.15 1.46
C ILE A 370 -6.77 19.31 0.62
N ILE A 371 -7.42 20.47 0.63
CA ILE A 371 -6.97 21.68 -0.10
C ILE A 371 -5.62 22.17 0.44
N ASN A 372 -5.37 22.13 1.75
CA ASN A 372 -4.06 22.47 2.30
C ASN A 372 -2.96 21.50 1.82
N ASN A 373 -3.25 20.21 1.71
CA ASN A 373 -2.31 19.22 1.15
C ASN A 373 -2.11 19.42 -0.37
N LEU A 374 -3.14 19.83 -1.10
CA LEU A 374 -3.04 20.24 -2.52
C LEU A 374 -2.09 21.44 -2.69
N CYS A 375 -2.16 22.40 -1.78
CA CYS A 375 -1.35 23.62 -1.83
C CYS A 375 0.10 23.40 -1.37
N LYS A 376 0.31 22.69 -0.26
CA LYS A 376 1.59 22.67 0.47
C LYS A 376 2.26 21.30 0.59
N GLY A 377 1.59 20.22 0.20
CA GLY A 377 2.15 18.87 0.27
C GLY A 377 3.30 18.70 -0.71
N ASP A 378 4.08 17.64 -0.54
CA ASP A 378 5.01 17.22 -1.58
C ASP A 378 4.26 16.85 -2.87
N PHE A 379 4.94 16.87 -4.02
CA PHE A 379 4.27 16.67 -5.32
C PHE A 379 3.46 15.36 -5.40
N GLN A 380 3.91 14.30 -4.70
CA GLN A 380 3.17 13.05 -4.65
C GLN A 380 1.85 13.20 -3.85
N THR A 381 1.87 13.91 -2.72
CA THR A 381 0.67 14.22 -1.93
C THR A 381 -0.26 15.16 -2.69
N GLN A 382 0.28 16.16 -3.40
CA GLN A 382 -0.51 17.07 -4.25
C GLN A 382 -1.23 16.30 -5.37
N LYS A 383 -0.57 15.32 -6.00
CA LYS A 383 -1.17 14.43 -7.00
C LYS A 383 -2.38 13.68 -6.42
N GLU A 384 -2.24 13.07 -5.25
CA GLU A 384 -3.37 12.38 -4.61
C GLU A 384 -4.50 13.35 -4.22
N ALA A 385 -4.16 14.58 -3.80
CA ALA A 385 -5.14 15.60 -3.46
C ALA A 385 -5.92 16.04 -4.70
N ALA A 386 -5.24 16.23 -5.83
CA ALA A 386 -5.88 16.54 -7.10
C ALA A 386 -6.86 15.44 -7.53
N TRP A 387 -6.50 14.17 -7.35
CA TRP A 387 -7.41 13.04 -7.55
C TRP A 387 -8.62 13.09 -6.62
N ALA A 388 -8.43 13.41 -5.34
CA ALA A 388 -9.53 13.49 -4.38
C ALA A 388 -10.54 14.59 -4.76
N ILE A 389 -10.02 15.75 -5.18
CA ILE A 389 -10.82 16.89 -5.66
C ILE A 389 -11.55 16.55 -6.96
N SER A 390 -10.85 16.01 -7.96
CA SER A 390 -11.46 15.67 -9.25
C SER A 390 -12.52 14.57 -9.12
N ASN A 391 -12.26 13.53 -8.31
CA ASN A 391 -13.26 12.51 -8.02
C ASN A 391 -14.53 13.09 -7.36
N LEU A 392 -14.37 14.08 -6.47
CA LEU A 392 -15.50 14.78 -5.86
C LEU A 392 -16.34 15.52 -6.90
N THR A 393 -15.72 16.21 -7.86
CA THR A 393 -16.47 16.94 -8.91
C THR A 393 -17.17 16.02 -9.90
N ILE A 394 -16.67 14.79 -10.09
CA ILE A 394 -17.31 13.76 -10.93
C ILE A 394 -18.49 13.11 -10.20
N GLY A 395 -18.30 12.72 -8.94
CA GLY A 395 -19.29 11.93 -8.17
C GLY A 395 -20.29 12.77 -7.38
N GLY A 396 -19.96 14.04 -7.10
CA GLY A 396 -20.74 14.95 -6.28
C GLY A 396 -21.94 15.55 -7.01
N ASN A 397 -22.86 16.13 -6.24
CA ASN A 397 -23.93 16.98 -6.76
C ASN A 397 -23.55 18.48 -6.75
N LYS A 398 -24.42 19.32 -7.31
CA LYS A 398 -24.18 20.77 -7.43
C LYS A 398 -23.80 21.44 -6.10
N GLU A 399 -24.49 21.12 -5.01
CA GLU A 399 -24.23 21.75 -3.71
C GLU A 399 -22.89 21.29 -3.11
N GLN A 400 -22.53 20.03 -3.31
CA GLN A 400 -21.26 19.47 -2.86
C GLN A 400 -20.07 20.12 -3.59
N VAL A 401 -20.20 20.32 -4.90
CA VAL A 401 -19.20 21.03 -5.71
C VAL A 401 -19.15 22.51 -5.36
N ALA A 402 -20.30 23.17 -5.15
CA ALA A 402 -20.34 24.55 -4.68
C ALA A 402 -19.66 24.71 -3.31
N THR A 403 -19.87 23.76 -2.39
CA THR A 403 -19.17 23.74 -1.09
C THR A 403 -17.66 23.67 -1.28
N LEU A 404 -17.18 22.78 -2.16
CA LEU A 404 -15.76 22.68 -2.48
C LEU A 404 -15.17 23.99 -3.04
N ILE A 405 -15.91 24.69 -3.92
CA ILE A 405 -15.50 25.99 -4.45
C ILE A 405 -15.44 27.04 -3.33
N ARG A 406 -16.45 27.07 -2.46
CA ARG A 406 -16.51 27.98 -1.28
C ARG A 406 -15.35 27.75 -0.30
N GLU A 407 -14.83 26.53 -0.20
CA GLU A 407 -13.64 26.20 0.61
C GLU A 407 -12.31 26.65 -0.04
N GLY A 408 -12.35 27.28 -1.21
CA GLY A 408 -11.18 27.91 -1.83
C GLY A 408 -10.29 26.95 -2.62
N VAL A 409 -10.86 25.92 -3.26
CA VAL A 409 -10.08 24.96 -4.06
C VAL A 409 -9.46 25.56 -5.33
N ILE A 410 -10.05 26.63 -5.88
CA ILE A 410 -9.73 27.11 -7.25
C ILE A 410 -8.26 27.53 -7.40
N PRO A 411 -7.70 28.44 -6.57
CA PRO A 411 -6.29 28.83 -6.73
C PRO A 411 -5.30 27.66 -6.64
N PRO A 412 -5.31 26.80 -5.58
CA PRO A 412 -4.34 25.71 -5.48
C PRO A 412 -4.54 24.63 -6.56
N PHE A 413 -5.75 24.49 -7.10
CA PHE A 413 -6.00 23.55 -8.19
C PHE A 413 -5.46 24.10 -9.52
N CYS A 414 -5.70 25.38 -9.84
CA CYS A 414 -5.12 26.05 -11.00
C CYS A 414 -3.58 26.11 -10.95
N ASP A 415 -2.95 26.17 -9.76
CA ASP A 415 -1.48 26.12 -9.63
C ASP A 415 -0.85 24.82 -10.15
N LEU A 416 -1.57 23.69 -10.09
CA LEU A 416 -1.08 22.41 -10.60
C LEU A 416 -1.07 22.30 -12.13
N LEU A 417 -1.73 23.21 -12.85
CA LEU A 417 -1.68 23.25 -14.33
C LEU A 417 -0.26 23.50 -14.88
N ASN A 418 0.63 24.07 -14.07
CA ASN A 418 2.02 24.34 -14.43
C ASN A 418 2.97 23.14 -14.21
N CYS A 419 2.49 22.00 -13.74
CA CYS A 419 3.35 20.85 -13.49
C CYS A 419 3.76 20.15 -14.79
N LYS A 420 4.73 19.21 -14.72
CA LYS A 420 5.21 18.45 -15.89
C LYS A 420 4.49 17.12 -16.11
N ASP A 421 3.69 16.68 -15.14
CA ASP A 421 2.97 15.40 -15.23
C ASP A 421 1.66 15.62 -15.99
N ALA A 422 1.63 15.22 -17.26
CA ALA A 422 0.45 15.34 -18.12
C ALA A 422 -0.80 14.70 -17.50
N GLN A 423 -0.66 13.63 -16.71
CA GLN A 423 -1.80 13.00 -16.04
C GLN A 423 -2.40 13.92 -14.98
N VAL A 424 -1.55 14.62 -14.21
CA VAL A 424 -2.02 15.57 -13.19
C VAL A 424 -2.70 16.76 -13.85
N ILE A 425 -2.12 17.30 -14.93
CA ILE A 425 -2.74 18.39 -15.71
C ILE A 425 -4.13 17.99 -16.20
N GLN A 426 -4.27 16.79 -16.78
CA GLN A 426 -5.55 16.29 -17.26
C GLN A 426 -6.58 16.18 -16.13
N VAL A 427 -6.21 15.59 -14.98
CA VAL A 427 -7.09 15.47 -13.80
C VAL A 427 -7.56 16.83 -13.29
N VAL A 428 -6.68 17.83 -13.33
CA VAL A 428 -7.00 19.21 -12.92
C VAL A 428 -7.96 19.86 -13.92
N LEU A 429 -7.69 19.79 -15.22
CA LEU A 429 -8.56 20.32 -16.26
C LEU A 429 -9.96 19.69 -16.24
N ASP A 430 -10.05 18.37 -16.09
CA ASP A 430 -11.33 17.66 -15.94
C ASP A 430 -12.09 18.16 -14.70
N GLY A 431 -11.38 18.35 -13.59
CA GLY A 431 -11.96 18.87 -12.35
C GLY A 431 -12.51 20.29 -12.54
N ILE A 432 -11.74 21.19 -13.17
CA ILE A 432 -12.15 22.58 -13.47
C ILE A 432 -13.37 22.58 -14.40
N ASN A 433 -13.33 21.80 -15.48
CA ASN A 433 -14.43 21.69 -16.44
C ASN A 433 -15.73 21.21 -15.76
N ASN A 434 -15.63 20.23 -14.87
CA ASN A 434 -16.80 19.75 -14.11
C ASN A 434 -17.34 20.82 -13.16
N MET A 435 -16.46 21.60 -12.49
CA MET A 435 -16.90 22.72 -11.65
C MET A 435 -17.65 23.78 -12.47
N LEU A 436 -17.12 24.17 -13.64
CA LEU A 436 -17.75 25.13 -14.55
C LEU A 436 -19.12 24.64 -15.04
N LYS A 437 -19.21 23.38 -15.48
CA LYS A 437 -20.49 22.76 -15.89
C LYS A 437 -21.54 22.75 -14.78
N MET A 438 -21.12 22.61 -13.53
CA MET A 438 -22.02 22.49 -12.38
C MET A 438 -22.37 23.83 -11.73
N ALA A 439 -21.60 24.90 -11.98
CA ALA A 439 -21.80 26.21 -11.36
C ALA A 439 -23.20 26.80 -11.65
N GLY A 440 -23.75 26.59 -12.85
CA GLY A 440 -25.05 27.14 -13.25
C GLY A 440 -25.03 28.67 -13.17
N ALA A 441 -25.89 29.27 -12.34
CA ALA A 441 -25.96 30.73 -12.20
C ALA A 441 -24.69 31.38 -11.61
N GLU A 442 -23.81 30.61 -10.95
CA GLU A 442 -22.56 31.11 -10.37
C GLU A 442 -21.36 30.94 -11.32
N VAL A 443 -21.59 30.58 -12.59
CA VAL A 443 -20.50 30.31 -13.55
C VAL A 443 -19.62 31.54 -13.79
N GLU A 444 -20.21 32.74 -13.91
CA GLU A 444 -19.46 33.99 -14.09
C GLU A 444 -18.53 34.26 -12.90
N GLN A 445 -19.01 34.05 -11.68
CA GLN A 445 -18.20 34.19 -10.47
C GLN A 445 -17.04 33.19 -10.46
N LEU A 446 -17.30 31.93 -10.87
CA LEU A 446 -16.25 30.92 -10.97
C LEU A 446 -15.21 31.27 -12.05
N CYS A 447 -15.64 31.80 -13.20
CA CYS A 447 -14.72 32.31 -14.23
C CYS A 447 -13.84 33.44 -13.68
N THR A 448 -14.41 34.41 -12.98
CA THR A 448 -13.64 35.48 -12.32
C THR A 448 -12.63 34.92 -11.32
N MET A 449 -13.01 33.93 -10.50
CA MET A 449 -12.08 33.29 -9.56
C MET A 449 -10.90 32.60 -10.28
N ILE A 450 -11.15 31.99 -11.44
CA ILE A 450 -10.12 31.34 -12.27
C ILE A 450 -9.19 32.40 -12.87
N GLU A 451 -9.73 33.51 -13.38
CA GLU A 451 -8.96 34.63 -13.92
C GLU A 451 -8.07 35.29 -12.85
N GLU A 452 -8.63 35.61 -11.67
CA GLU A 452 -7.93 36.29 -10.58
C GLU A 452 -6.73 35.49 -10.03
N CYS A 453 -6.72 34.16 -10.18
CA CYS A 453 -5.59 33.31 -9.81
C CYS A 453 -4.64 32.95 -10.97
N ASN A 454 -4.71 33.69 -12.08
CA ASN A 454 -3.99 33.42 -13.34
C ASN A 454 -4.25 31.99 -13.86
N GLY A 455 -5.43 31.44 -13.59
CA GLY A 455 -5.83 30.11 -14.05
C GLY A 455 -6.15 30.13 -15.55
N LEU A 456 -6.79 31.18 -16.04
CA LEU A 456 -7.10 31.35 -17.46
C LEU A 456 -5.83 31.32 -18.32
N ASP A 457 -4.84 32.15 -18.02
CA ASP A 457 -3.54 32.17 -18.73
C ASP A 457 -2.89 30.77 -18.80
N LYS A 458 -2.96 30.00 -17.70
CA LYS A 458 -2.40 28.65 -17.66
C LYS A 458 -3.19 27.71 -18.57
N ILE A 459 -4.51 27.82 -18.62
CA ILE A 459 -5.36 27.02 -19.52
C ILE A 459 -5.09 27.40 -20.99
N GLU A 460 -4.90 28.70 -21.30
CA GLU A 460 -4.54 29.16 -22.64
C GLU A 460 -3.21 28.57 -23.13
N ILE A 461 -2.19 28.56 -22.27
CA ILE A 461 -0.90 27.94 -22.59
C ILE A 461 -1.08 26.46 -22.94
N LEU A 462 -1.97 25.75 -22.26
CA LEU A 462 -2.24 24.33 -22.49
C LEU A 462 -2.95 24.04 -23.83
N GLN A 463 -3.48 25.04 -24.53
CA GLN A 463 -3.93 24.87 -25.92
C GLN A 463 -2.78 24.55 -26.89
N ASN A 464 -1.52 24.73 -26.48
CA ASN A 464 -0.34 24.37 -27.28
C ASN A 464 0.35 23.10 -26.76
N HIS A 465 -0.31 22.33 -25.88
CA HIS A 465 0.29 21.16 -25.26
C HIS A 465 0.37 19.96 -26.23
N ASP A 466 1.47 19.20 -26.21
CA ASP A 466 1.71 18.06 -27.12
C ASP A 466 0.68 16.93 -26.97
N ASN A 467 0.14 16.76 -25.77
CA ASN A 467 -0.94 15.81 -25.50
C ASN A 467 -2.29 16.37 -26.02
N ILE A 468 -2.84 15.68 -27.01
CA ILE A 468 -4.09 16.03 -27.70
C ILE A 468 -5.29 16.13 -26.74
N ASP A 469 -5.37 15.29 -25.72
CA ASP A 469 -6.49 15.29 -24.78
C ASP A 469 -6.47 16.55 -23.89
N ILE A 470 -5.27 16.94 -23.45
CA ILE A 470 -5.05 18.18 -22.68
C ILE A 470 -5.40 19.40 -23.53
N TYR A 471 -4.89 19.44 -24.77
CA TYR A 471 -5.19 20.49 -25.73
C TYR A 471 -6.70 20.66 -25.91
N LYS A 472 -7.42 19.57 -26.18
CA LYS A 472 -8.86 19.60 -26.44
C LYS A 472 -9.64 20.13 -25.24
N ILE A 473 -9.37 19.62 -24.03
CA ILE A 473 -10.10 20.06 -22.84
C ILE A 473 -9.82 21.54 -22.55
N ALA A 474 -8.57 21.99 -22.71
CA ALA A 474 -8.22 23.39 -22.53
C ALA A 474 -8.94 24.30 -23.56
N TYR A 475 -8.99 23.86 -24.83
CA TYR A 475 -9.71 24.54 -25.89
C TYR A 475 -11.21 24.65 -25.58
N ASP A 476 -11.84 23.55 -25.22
CA ASP A 476 -13.28 23.50 -24.90
C ASP A 476 -13.63 24.40 -23.71
N ILE A 477 -12.78 24.46 -22.67
CA ILE A 477 -12.99 25.35 -21.53
C ILE A 477 -12.96 26.82 -21.97
N ILE A 478 -11.99 27.21 -22.77
CA ILE A 478 -11.86 28.60 -23.24
C ILE A 478 -13.04 28.97 -24.14
N GLU A 479 -13.37 28.13 -25.12
CA GLU A 479 -14.46 28.37 -26.07
C GLU A 479 -15.83 28.47 -25.38
N GLN A 480 -16.07 27.68 -24.32
CA GLN A 480 -17.38 27.66 -23.68
C GLN A 480 -17.57 28.76 -22.63
N TYR A 481 -16.50 29.18 -21.95
CA TYR A 481 -16.62 29.99 -20.74
C TYR A 481 -15.87 31.32 -20.76
N PHE A 482 -14.91 31.52 -21.69
CA PHE A 482 -14.01 32.69 -21.68
C PHE A 482 -13.90 33.40 -23.04
N SER A 483 -14.26 32.78 -24.16
CA SER A 483 -14.39 33.47 -25.44
C SER A 483 -15.70 34.25 -25.45
N GLY A 484 -15.65 35.50 -25.02
CA GLY A 484 -16.81 36.38 -25.08
C GLY A 484 -17.31 36.53 -26.52
N ASP A 485 -18.52 36.04 -26.80
CA ASP A 485 -19.45 36.82 -27.59
C ASP A 485 -19.79 38.03 -26.74
N GLY A 486 -18.94 39.06 -26.85
CA GLY A 486 -19.30 40.38 -26.37
C GLY A 486 -20.68 40.70 -26.94
N GLU A 487 -21.56 41.20 -26.08
CA GLU A 487 -22.64 42.05 -26.53
C GLU A 487 -22.01 43.06 -27.50
N ASP A 488 -22.21 42.87 -28.80
CA ASP A 488 -22.01 43.91 -29.80
C ASP A 488 -22.89 45.08 -29.34
N ASP A 489 -22.33 46.04 -28.59
CA ASP A 489 -23.00 47.32 -28.37
C ASP A 489 -23.15 47.96 -29.76
N PRO A 490 -24.37 47.97 -30.34
CA PRO A 490 -24.57 48.41 -31.71
C PRO A 490 -24.23 49.89 -31.89
N ASN A 491 -23.98 50.62 -30.80
CA ASN A 491 -23.65 52.04 -30.79
C ASN A 491 -22.15 52.34 -31.00
N LEU A 492 -21.27 51.32 -30.99
CA LEU A 492 -19.82 51.52 -31.24
C LEU A 492 -19.42 51.28 -32.70
N ALA A 493 -20.32 50.80 -33.56
CA ALA A 493 -20.06 50.65 -34.97
C ALA A 493 -20.17 52.01 -35.71
N PRO A 494 -19.10 52.51 -36.34
CA PRO A 494 -19.19 53.74 -37.12
C PRO A 494 -20.09 53.50 -38.34
N THR A 495 -21.15 54.29 -38.49
CA THR A 495 -22.01 54.27 -39.68
C THR A 495 -21.19 54.64 -40.92
N ALA A 496 -21.10 53.69 -41.87
CA ALA A 496 -20.46 53.92 -43.15
C ALA A 496 -21.39 54.75 -44.06
N ALA A 497 -20.96 55.96 -44.42
CA ALA A 497 -21.53 56.72 -45.53
C ALA A 497 -20.58 56.68 -46.73
N GLU A 498 -21.10 56.88 -47.95
CA GLU A 498 -20.42 56.71 -49.25
C GLU A 498 -19.14 57.54 -49.48
N SER A 499 -18.66 58.30 -48.49
CA SER A 499 -17.41 59.09 -48.58
C SER A 499 -16.50 59.04 -47.33
N GLY A 500 -16.69 58.09 -46.42
CA GLY A 500 -15.76 57.82 -45.31
C GLY A 500 -16.42 57.52 -43.96
N PHE A 501 -15.63 57.05 -42.98
CA PHE A 501 -16.09 56.78 -41.61
C PHE A 501 -16.30 58.10 -40.85
N HIS A 502 -17.51 58.31 -40.32
CA HIS A 502 -17.82 59.41 -39.41
C HIS A 502 -18.03 58.88 -38.00
N PHE A 503 -17.26 59.41 -37.03
CA PHE A 503 -17.51 59.23 -35.60
C PHE A 503 -18.40 60.37 -35.10
N ASP A 504 -19.33 60.06 -34.20
CA ASP A 504 -20.26 61.03 -33.59
C ASP A 504 -19.48 62.06 -32.74
N PRO A 505 -19.59 63.38 -33.00
CA PRO A 505 -18.89 64.40 -32.21
C PRO A 505 -19.44 64.56 -30.78
N ASN A 506 -20.53 63.89 -30.40
CA ASN A 506 -21.15 64.04 -29.07
C ASN A 506 -20.67 63.04 -28.00
N THR A 507 -19.66 62.22 -28.27
CA THR A 507 -19.02 61.44 -27.18
C THR A 507 -18.25 62.40 -26.26
N ASN A 508 -18.84 62.70 -25.10
CA ASN A 508 -18.24 63.45 -24.00
C ASN A 508 -16.88 62.84 -23.63
N VAL A 509 -15.80 63.53 -23.98
CA VAL A 509 -14.44 63.21 -23.52
C VAL A 509 -14.35 63.56 -22.03
N PRO A 510 -14.04 62.60 -21.12
CA PRO A 510 -13.79 62.91 -19.72
C PRO A 510 -12.53 63.76 -19.59
N ASN A 511 -12.66 64.92 -18.95
CA ASN A 511 -11.70 66.01 -18.96
C ASN A 511 -10.65 65.90 -17.83
N GLU A 512 -10.13 64.70 -17.55
CA GLU A 512 -9.09 64.52 -16.53
C GLU A 512 -7.85 63.82 -17.11
N GLY A 513 -6.80 64.62 -17.31
CA GLY A 513 -5.52 64.20 -17.85
C GLY A 513 -4.72 63.30 -16.90
N PHE A 514 -3.96 62.38 -17.49
CA PHE A 514 -3.01 61.50 -16.81
C PHE A 514 -1.94 62.29 -16.05
N LYS A 515 -1.74 61.98 -14.77
CA LYS A 515 -0.57 62.40 -13.99
C LYS A 515 0.43 61.24 -13.98
N PHE A 516 1.64 61.51 -14.47
CA PHE A 516 2.81 60.62 -14.40
C PHE A 516 3.41 60.55 -13.00
#